data_AF-A0A673IB95-F1
#
_entry.id   AF-A0A673IB95-F1
#
_cell.length_a   1.000
_cell.length_b   1.000
_cell.length_c   1.000
_cell.angle_alpha   90.00
_cell.angle_beta   90.00
_cell.angle_gamma   90.00
#
_symmetry.space_group_name_H-M   'P 1'
#
loop_
_entity.id
_entity.type
_entity.pdbx_description
1 polymer ?
#
loop_
_entity_poly.entity_id
_entity_poly.type
_entity_poly.pdbx_seq_one_letter_code
_entity_poly.pdbx_strand_id
1 'polypeptide(L)'
;MSAFLLPVVISDNDYPIQSSTSTLTVRVCACDSRGNVQTCSTEALLLSAGLSTGALVAILLCILILLSKSGHTLCSTRSHGRSELAGLSVFVYKSYT
;
A
#
# COMPACT_ATOMS: atom_id res chain seq x y z
N MET A 1 13.59 -10.70 -12.74
CA MET A 1 13.27 -11.77 -11.76
C MET A 1 12.61 -12.91 -12.53
N SER A 2 13.19 -14.11 -12.54
CA SER A 2 12.54 -15.27 -13.15
C SER A 2 12.00 -16.20 -12.06
N ALA A 3 10.84 -16.80 -12.33
CA ALA A 3 10.24 -17.80 -11.47
C ALA A 3 10.22 -19.13 -12.23
N PHE A 4 10.69 -20.18 -11.57
CA PHE A 4 10.68 -21.54 -12.08
C PHE A 4 9.68 -22.36 -11.28
N LEU A 5 8.79 -23.05 -11.98
CA LEU A 5 7.79 -23.94 -11.38
C LEU A 5 8.31 -25.36 -11.50
N LEU A 6 8.61 -25.97 -10.35
CA LEU A 6 9.13 -27.32 -10.26
C LEU A 6 8.03 -28.23 -9.70
N PRO A 7 7.54 -29.22 -10.46
CA PRO A 7 6.64 -30.22 -9.92
C PRO A 7 7.41 -31.13 -8.95
N VAL A 8 6.85 -31.34 -7.77
CA VAL A 8 7.38 -32.21 -6.73
C VAL A 8 6.35 -33.30 -6.50
N VAL A 9 6.74 -34.56 -6.75
CA VAL A 9 5.90 -35.73 -6.48
C VAL A 9 6.28 -36.27 -5.11
N ILE A 10 5.29 -36.38 -4.23
CA ILE A 10 5.42 -36.93 -2.89
C ILE A 10 4.64 -38.24 -2.88
N SER A 11 5.25 -39.34 -2.47
CA SER A 11 4.58 -40.64 -2.36
C SER A 11 4.75 -41.20 -0.96
N ASP A 12 3.72 -41.86 -0.44
CA ASP A 12 3.85 -42.67 0.76
C ASP A 12 4.51 -44.02 0.46
N ASN A 13 4.82 -44.78 1.51
CA ASN A 13 5.44 -46.10 1.41
C ASN A 13 4.48 -47.21 1.85
N ASP A 14 3.17 -46.95 1.82
CA ASP A 14 2.12 -47.91 2.18
C ASP A 14 1.59 -48.66 0.95
N TYR A 15 0.66 -49.62 1.16
CA TYR A 15 -0.03 -50.33 0.09
C TYR A 15 -1.56 -50.14 0.22
N PRO A 16 -2.25 -49.63 -0.83
CA PRO A 16 -1.69 -49.16 -2.09
C PRO A 16 -0.93 -47.84 -1.92
N ILE A 17 0.18 -47.70 -2.65
CA ILE A 17 0.98 -46.46 -2.66
C ILE A 17 0.10 -45.33 -3.20
N GLN A 18 0.04 -44.22 -2.47
CA GLN A 18 -0.54 -42.98 -2.97
C GLN A 18 0.54 -41.95 -3.25
N SER A 19 0.26 -41.06 -4.20
CA SER A 19 1.15 -39.95 -4.51
C SER A 19 0.36 -38.67 -4.75
N SER A 20 1.00 -37.56 -4.42
CA SER A 20 0.50 -36.21 -4.64
C SER A 20 1.55 -35.40 -5.40
N THR A 21 1.11 -34.59 -6.35
CA THR A 21 1.98 -33.67 -7.08
C THR A 21 1.75 -32.25 -6.58
N SER A 22 2.78 -31.63 -6.03
CA SER A 22 2.78 -30.23 -5.62
C SER A 22 3.69 -29.41 -6.53
N THR A 23 3.51 -28.09 -6.59
CA THR A 23 4.36 -27.21 -7.41
C THR A 23 5.17 -26.30 -6.50
N LEU A 24 6.49 -26.41 -6.57
CA LEU A 24 7.44 -25.54 -5.88
C LEU A 24 7.83 -24.37 -6.77
N THR A 25 7.66 -23.14 -6.30
CA THR A 25 8.06 -21.94 -7.04
C THR A 25 9.43 -21.46 -6.56
N VAL A 26 10.44 -21.51 -7.43
CA VAL A 26 11.78 -21.00 -7.16
C VAL A 26 11.95 -19.65 -7.84
N ARG A 27 12.32 -18.62 -7.08
CA ARG A 27 12.63 -17.29 -7.63
C ARG A 27 14.14 -17.12 -7.71
N VAL A 28 14.63 -16.67 -8.86
CA VAL A 28 16.05 -16.38 -9.07
C VAL A 28 16.25 -14.88 -9.26
N CYS A 29 17.28 -14.38 -8.59
CA CYS A 29 17.66 -12.98 -8.57
C CYS A 29 19.03 -12.77 -9.19
N ALA A 30 19.26 -11.55 -9.68
CA ALA A 30 20.58 -11.16 -10.15
C ALA A 30 21.50 -10.87 -8.96
N CYS A 31 22.74 -11.37 -9.05
CA CYS A 31 23.81 -11.08 -8.11
C CYS A 31 24.91 -10.26 -8.79
N ASP A 32 25.63 -9.45 -8.02
CA ASP A 32 26.85 -8.80 -8.48
C ASP A 32 28.04 -9.77 -8.53
N SER A 33 29.18 -9.31 -9.04
CA SER A 33 30.41 -10.10 -9.14
C SER A 33 31.04 -10.47 -7.78
N ARG A 34 30.59 -9.85 -6.70
CA ARG A 34 30.99 -10.14 -5.31
C ARG A 34 29.99 -11.06 -4.62
N GLY A 35 28.93 -11.49 -5.32
CA GLY A 35 27.88 -12.36 -4.79
C GLY A 35 26.80 -11.64 -3.99
N ASN A 36 26.78 -10.29 -3.96
CA ASN A 36 25.69 -9.57 -3.32
C ASN A 36 24.45 -9.60 -4.21
N VAL A 37 23.31 -9.92 -3.61
CA VAL A 37 22.00 -9.87 -4.26
C VAL A 37 21.65 -8.43 -4.60
N GLN A 38 21.59 -8.11 -5.89
CA GLN A 38 21.26 -6.76 -6.34
C GLN A 38 19.75 -6.53 -6.38
N THR A 39 18.94 -7.57 -6.57
CA THR A 39 17.48 -7.41 -6.65
C THR A 39 16.73 -8.70 -6.37
N CYS A 40 16.19 -8.84 -5.17
CA CYS A 40 15.18 -9.85 -4.80
C CYS A 40 13.95 -9.24 -4.11
N SER A 41 13.74 -7.93 -4.21
CA SER A 41 12.63 -7.31 -3.51
C SER A 41 11.37 -7.32 -4.37
N THR A 42 10.28 -7.77 -3.76
CA THR A 42 8.94 -7.30 -4.06
C THR A 42 8.90 -5.81 -3.71
N GLU A 43 9.52 -4.96 -4.55
CA GLU A 43 9.55 -3.50 -4.43
C GLU A 43 8.19 -2.89 -4.73
N ALA A 44 7.20 -3.38 -4.01
CA ALA A 44 5.95 -2.74 -3.80
C ALA A 44 5.59 -2.75 -2.32
N LEU A 45 6.43 -3.09 -1.33
CA LEU A 45 5.97 -2.90 0.06
C LEU A 45 5.66 -1.41 0.38
N LEU A 46 6.20 -0.47 -0.40
CA LEU A 46 5.80 0.94 -0.38
C LEU A 46 4.63 1.29 -1.33
N LEU A 47 4.29 0.43 -2.32
CA LEU A 47 3.08 0.55 -3.16
C LEU A 47 1.91 -0.38 -2.72
N SER A 48 2.17 -1.31 -1.79
CA SER A 48 1.30 -2.41 -1.33
C SER A 48 0.72 -2.13 0.04
N ALA A 49 1.14 -1.06 0.71
CA ALA A 49 0.15 -0.29 1.43
C ALA A 49 -0.77 0.27 0.34
N GLY A 50 -1.84 -0.45 0.02
CA GLY A 50 -2.82 -0.14 -1.04
C GLY A 50 -3.60 1.14 -0.77
N LEU A 51 -2.90 2.24 -0.54
CA LEU A 51 -3.46 3.56 -0.47
C LEU A 51 -3.77 3.95 -1.90
N SER A 52 -5.05 3.77 -2.26
CA SER A 52 -5.65 4.39 -3.44
C SER A 52 -5.21 5.85 -3.54
N THR A 53 -5.12 6.39 -4.75
CA THR A 53 -4.84 7.82 -4.97
C THR A 53 -5.75 8.72 -4.12
N GLY A 54 -6.99 8.29 -3.85
CA GLY A 54 -7.92 8.97 -2.95
C GLY A 54 -7.46 9.02 -1.48
N ALA A 55 -6.82 7.96 -0.97
CA ALA A 55 -6.28 7.92 0.39
C ALA A 55 -5.08 8.88 0.54
N LEU A 56 -4.23 8.97 -0.49
CA LEU A 56 -3.12 9.92 -0.53
C LEU A 56 -3.62 11.38 -0.50
N VAL A 57 -4.64 11.69 -1.30
CA VAL A 57 -5.29 13.01 -1.31
C VAL A 57 -5.92 13.33 0.05
N ALA A 58 -6.61 12.38 0.69
CA ALA A 58 -7.22 12.58 2.00
C ALA A 58 -6.19 12.87 3.09
N ILE A 59 -5.08 12.13 3.13
CA ILE A 59 -3.98 12.35 4.10
C ILE A 59 -3.36 13.73 3.91
N LEU A 60 -3.06 14.11 2.65
CA LEU A 60 -2.49 15.41 2.34
C LEU A 60 -3.41 16.56 2.78
N LEU A 61 -4.70 16.46 2.47
CA LEU A 61 -5.68 17.44 2.92
C LEU A 61 -5.71 17.53 4.45
N CYS A 62 -5.79 16.41 5.18
CA CYS A 62 -5.77 16.39 6.64
C CYS A 62 -4.58 17.13 7.23
N ILE A 63 -3.38 16.92 6.69
CA ILE A 63 -2.16 17.61 7.15
C ILE A 63 -2.30 19.12 6.94
N LEU A 64 -2.76 19.57 5.77
CA LEU A 64 -2.97 20.99 5.47
C LEU A 64 -4.03 21.63 6.40
N ILE A 65 -5.13 20.91 6.70
CA ILE A 65 -6.15 21.37 7.65
C ILE A 65 -5.54 21.54 9.04
N LEU A 66 -4.78 20.55 9.53
CA LEU A 66 -4.18 20.58 10.86
C LEU A 66 -3.13 21.69 10.98
N LEU A 67 -2.24 21.82 9.99
CA LEU A 67 -1.24 22.89 9.95
C LEU A 67 -1.88 24.28 9.85
N SER A 68 -2.95 24.42 9.05
CA SER A 68 -3.73 25.65 8.97
C SER A 68 -4.39 25.99 10.32
N LYS A 69 -4.90 25.01 11.07
CA LYS A 69 -5.47 25.25 12.42
C LYS A 69 -4.39 25.66 13.43
N SER A 70 -3.20 25.07 13.34
CA SER A 70 -2.05 25.48 14.15
C SER A 70 -1.52 26.87 13.77
N GLY A 71 -1.63 27.29 12.50
CA GLY A 71 -1.25 28.63 12.02
C GLY A 71 -2.32 29.72 12.17
N HIS A 72 -3.61 29.37 12.20
CA HIS A 72 -4.75 30.31 12.28
C HIS A 72 -5.36 30.46 13.68
N THR A 73 -4.76 29.88 14.72
CA THR A 73 -5.19 30.19 16.11
C THR A 73 -4.85 31.63 16.52
N LEU A 74 -4.30 32.48 15.65
CA LEU A 74 -4.18 33.92 15.90
C LEU A 74 -5.39 34.76 15.43
N CYS A 75 -6.21 34.30 14.47
CA CYS A 75 -7.43 35.04 14.11
C CYS A 75 -8.37 34.23 13.20
N SER A 76 -9.41 33.61 13.76
CA SER A 76 -10.71 33.55 13.07
C SER A 76 -11.80 33.06 14.02
N THR A 77 -12.80 33.92 14.22
CA THR A 77 -14.03 33.63 14.96
C THR A 77 -14.85 32.54 14.27
N ARG A 78 -15.23 31.54 15.06
CA ARG A 78 -16.10 30.42 14.68
C ARG A 78 -17.48 30.92 14.25
N SER A 79 -17.86 30.73 12.98
CA SER A 79 -19.27 30.70 12.56
C SER A 79 -19.59 29.36 11.89
N HIS A 80 -20.39 28.54 12.57
CA HIS A 80 -20.81 27.21 12.15
C HIS A 80 -21.96 27.32 11.13
N GLY A 81 -21.65 27.35 9.84
CA GLY A 81 -22.61 27.24 8.74
C GLY A 81 -22.48 25.88 8.05
N ARG A 82 -23.47 25.00 8.24
CA ARG A 82 -23.54 23.67 7.62
C ARG A 82 -24.19 23.80 6.23
N SER A 83 -23.44 23.55 5.16
CA SER A 83 -23.97 23.43 3.79
C SER A 83 -23.53 22.10 3.19
N GLU A 84 -24.51 21.27 2.85
CA GLU A 84 -24.37 19.92 2.31
C GLU A 84 -24.53 19.97 0.79
N LEU A 85 -23.47 19.67 0.03
CA LEU A 85 -23.53 19.46 -1.41
C LEU A 85 -22.67 18.24 -1.74
N ALA A 86 -23.33 17.17 -2.20
CA ALA A 86 -22.75 15.96 -2.79
C ALA A 86 -21.83 15.09 -1.89
N GLY A 87 -22.23 14.83 -0.64
CA GLY A 87 -21.72 13.69 0.15
C GLY A 87 -20.24 13.72 0.56
N LEU A 88 -19.48 14.75 0.19
CA LEU A 88 -18.16 15.05 0.74
C LEU A 88 -18.26 16.31 1.60
N SER A 89 -18.04 16.18 2.91
CA SER A 89 -17.88 17.31 3.83
C SER A 89 -16.58 18.06 3.51
N VAL A 90 -16.54 18.79 2.41
CA VAL A 90 -15.50 19.78 2.16
C VAL A 90 -15.86 20.96 3.07
N PHE A 91 -15.10 21.15 4.15
CA PHE A 91 -15.12 22.39 4.90
C PHE A 91 -14.84 23.52 3.90
N VAL A 92 -15.87 24.27 3.52
CA VAL A 92 -15.70 25.48 2.71
C VAL A 92 -14.87 26.43 3.57
N TYR A 93 -13.58 26.53 3.29
CA TYR A 93 -12.72 27.59 3.80
C TYR A 93 -13.24 28.89 3.19
N LYS A 94 -14.22 29.50 3.84
CA LYS A 94 -14.68 30.84 3.48
C LYS A 94 -13.59 31.83 3.92
N SER A 95 -12.58 31.98 3.08
CA SER A 95 -11.59 33.06 3.23
C SER A 95 -12.27 34.34 2.81
N TYR A 96 -12.76 35.13 3.76
CA TYR A 96 -13.05 36.54 3.48
C TYR A 96 -11.71 37.26 3.36
N THR A 97 -11.52 37.91 2.21
CA THR A 97 -10.49 38.95 2.00
C THR A 97 -10.75 40.14 2.91
#